data_AF-I3ZG47-F1
#
_entry.id   AF-I3ZG47-F1
#
_cell.length_a   1.000
_cell.length_b   1.000
_cell.length_c   1.000
_cell.angle_alpha   90.00
_cell.angle_beta   90.00
_cell.angle_gamma   90.00
#
_symmetry.space_group_name_H-M   'P 1'
#
loop_
_entity.id
_entity.type
_entity.pdbx_description
1 polymer ?
#
loop_
_entity_poly.entity_id
_entity_poly.type
_entity_poly.pdbx_seq_one_letter_code
_entity_poly.pdbx_strand_id
1 'polypeptide(L)'
;MEIGGYNKHVDLSKLGTSVLVGACVILAIRTARKVIHDHPTASDRDLEAEVDTSIRLAHRVMKHMVSKHATLFPSKDVPWYLPADEDHPK
;
A
#
# COMPACT_ATOMS: atom_id res chain seq x y z
N MET A 1 17.89 -19.01 -18.23
CA MET A 1 17.61 -19.07 -16.78
C MET A 1 16.56 -20.13 -16.52
N GLU A 2 16.94 -21.21 -15.87
CA GLU A 2 16.03 -22.29 -15.47
C GLU A 2 15.27 -21.86 -14.21
N ILE A 3 13.96 -22.13 -14.16
CA ILE A 3 13.12 -21.79 -12.99
C ILE A 3 13.37 -22.84 -11.92
N GLY A 4 13.93 -22.43 -10.78
CA GLY A 4 14.17 -23.32 -9.65
C GLY A 4 12.92 -23.58 -8.81
N GLY A 5 11.89 -22.75 -8.94
CA GLY A 5 10.59 -22.93 -8.28
C GLY A 5 9.83 -21.61 -8.16
N TYR A 6 8.82 -21.60 -7.29
CA TYR A 6 7.96 -20.44 -7.05
C TYR A 6 7.88 -20.08 -5.57
N ASN A 7 8.07 -18.79 -5.27
CA ASN A 7 7.84 -18.21 -3.95
C ASN A 7 6.48 -17.53 -3.90
N LYS A 8 5.72 -17.76 -2.82
CA LYS A 8 4.48 -17.03 -2.58
C LYS A 8 4.80 -15.64 -2.04
N HIS A 9 4.40 -14.62 -2.78
CA HIS A 9 4.50 -13.22 -2.36
C HIS A 9 3.13 -12.55 -2.40
N VAL A 10 2.89 -11.63 -1.47
CA VAL A 10 1.66 -10.83 -1.47
C VAL A 10 1.56 -10.07 -2.79
N ASP A 11 0.41 -10.16 -3.44
CA ASP A 11 0.14 -9.49 -4.69
C ASP A 11 -0.23 -8.02 -4.42
N LEU A 12 0.79 -7.18 -4.32
CA LEU A 12 0.63 -5.74 -4.07
C LEU A 12 -0.26 -5.04 -5.12
N SER A 13 -0.33 -5.57 -6.34
CA SER A 13 -1.17 -5.00 -7.42
C SER A 13 -2.67 -5.07 -7.09
N LYS A 14 -3.08 -6.10 -6.34
CA LYS A 14 -4.47 -6.29 -5.90
C LYS A 14 -4.81 -5.50 -4.65
N LEU A 15 -3.84 -4.83 -4.02
CA LEU A 15 -4.07 -4.06 -2.80
C LEU A 15 -4.42 -2.59 -3.06
N GLY A 16 -4.31 -2.10 -4.30
CA GLY A 16 -4.58 -0.70 -4.64
C GLY A 16 -5.97 -0.22 -4.21
N THR A 17 -7.01 -1.05 -4.44
CA THR A 17 -8.38 -0.72 -4.02
C THR A 17 -8.50 -0.63 -2.49
N SER A 18 -7.79 -1.48 -1.74
CA SER A 18 -7.81 -1.46 -0.28
C SER A 18 -7.19 -0.17 0.28
N VAL A 19 -6.09 0.29 -0.34
CA VAL A 19 -5.48 1.58 0.00
C VAL A 19 -6.43 2.72 -0.29
N LEU A 20 -7.05 2.74 -1.46
CA LEU A 20 -7.98 3.79 -1.87
C LEU A 20 -9.13 3.91 -0.87
N VAL A 21 -9.80 2.79 -0.56
CA VAL A 21 -10.90 2.77 0.42
C VAL A 21 -10.41 3.22 1.80
N GLY A 22 -9.27 2.71 2.27
CA GLY A 22 -8.68 3.13 3.54
C GLY A 22 -8.37 4.62 3.60
N ALA A 23 -7.80 5.18 2.52
CA ALA A 23 -7.51 6.60 2.41
C ALA A 23 -8.79 7.44 2.43
N CYS A 24 -9.85 7.04 1.70
CA CYS A 24 -11.14 7.73 1.71
C CYS A 24 -11.78 7.74 3.11
N VAL A 25 -11.72 6.62 3.85
CA VAL A 25 -12.27 6.54 5.21
C VAL A 25 -11.48 7.43 6.16
N ILE A 26 -10.14 7.41 6.11
CA ILE A 26 -9.29 8.27 6.93
C ILE A 26 -9.56 9.75 6.61
N LEU A 27 -9.67 10.11 5.33
CA LEU A 27 -9.97 11.46 4.89
C LEU A 27 -11.32 11.92 5.44
N ALA A 28 -12.38 11.12 5.27
CA ALA A 28 -13.72 11.45 5.76
C ALA A 28 -13.76 11.68 7.27
N ILE A 29 -13.08 10.84 8.05
CA ILE A 29 -12.98 11.01 9.52
C ILE A 29 -12.24 12.30 9.88
N ARG A 30 -11.14 12.60 9.19
CA ARG A 30 -10.31 13.78 9.46
C ARG A 30 -10.97 15.08 9.05
N THR A 31 -11.66 15.10 7.90
CA THR A 31 -12.40 16.28 7.43
C THR A 31 -13.66 16.52 8.25
N ALA A 32 -14.38 15.47 8.67
CA ALA A 32 -15.51 15.59 9.59
C ALA A 32 -15.12 16.26 10.92
N ARG A 33 -13.91 15.98 11.42
CA ARG A 33 -13.38 16.64 12.62
C ARG A 33 -13.13 18.15 12.40
N LYS A 34 -12.75 18.56 11.19
CA LYS A 34 -12.42 19.97 10.86
C LYS A 34 -13.68 20.82 10.67
N VAL A 35 -14.76 20.25 10.12
CA VAL A 35 -16.07 20.92 9.97
C VAL A 35 -16.65 21.38 11.32
N ILE A 36 -16.32 20.69 12.41
CA ILE A 36 -16.81 21.03 13.75
C ILE A 36 -16.08 22.26 14.33
N HIS A 37 -14.89 22.61 13.82
CA HIS A 37 -14.01 23.60 14.44
C HIS A 37 -13.73 24.85 13.59
N ASP A 38 -14.08 24.90 12.29
CA ASP A 38 -13.64 26.00 11.43
C ASP A 38 -14.67 26.48 10.38
N HIS A 39 -14.52 27.75 9.98
CA HIS A 39 -15.40 28.48 9.05
C HIS A 39 -15.40 27.91 7.61
N PRO A 40 -16.47 28.13 6.82
CA PRO A 40 -16.77 27.44 5.54
C PRO A 40 -15.85 27.80 4.36
N THR A 41 -14.69 28.44 4.60
CA THR A 41 -13.79 28.95 3.57
C THR A 41 -12.42 28.28 3.56
N ALA A 42 -12.32 27.05 4.07
CA ALA A 42 -11.08 26.27 4.02
C ALA A 42 -10.61 26.11 2.57
N SER A 43 -9.56 26.86 2.23
CA SER A 43 -8.83 26.87 0.96
C SER A 43 -8.56 25.45 0.43
N ASP A 44 -8.74 25.21 -0.88
CA ASP A 44 -8.48 23.93 -1.56
C ASP A 44 -7.11 23.31 -1.19
N ARG A 45 -6.10 24.14 -0.88
CA ARG A 45 -4.76 23.69 -0.50
C ARG A 45 -4.74 22.87 0.80
N ASP A 46 -5.66 23.14 1.73
CA ASP A 46 -5.78 22.38 2.97
C ASP A 46 -6.37 20.99 2.71
N LEU A 47 -7.29 20.89 1.74
CA LEU A 47 -7.92 19.62 1.38
C LEU A 47 -6.92 18.71 0.66
N GLU A 48 -6.15 19.24 -0.28
CA GLU A 48 -5.09 18.48 -0.97
C GLU A 48 -4.06 17.90 0.02
N ALA A 49 -3.63 18.70 1.00
CA ALA A 49 -2.70 18.24 2.04
C ALA A 49 -3.30 17.13 2.92
N GLU A 50 -4.61 17.18 3.20
CA GLU A 50 -5.32 16.15 3.94
C GLU A 50 -5.51 14.86 3.10
N VAL A 51 -5.72 14.98 1.80
CA VAL A 51 -5.74 13.84 0.86
C VAL A 51 -4.38 13.12 0.91
N ASP A 52 -3.28 13.84 0.73
CA ASP A 52 -1.93 13.28 0.78
C ASP A 52 -1.62 12.60 2.12
N THR A 53 -2.02 13.24 3.21
CA THR A 53 -1.85 12.69 4.56
C THR A 53 -2.63 11.39 4.73
N SER A 54 -3.87 11.35 4.23
CA SER A 54 -4.75 10.18 4.33
C SER A 54 -4.22 9.00 3.52
N ILE A 55 -3.72 9.24 2.30
CA ILE A 55 -3.05 8.23 1.48
C ILE A 55 -1.82 7.67 2.20
N ARG A 56 -0.99 8.55 2.77
CA ARG A 56 0.22 8.15 3.50
C ARG A 56 -0.09 7.27 4.71
N LEU A 57 -1.15 7.60 5.45
CA LEU A 57 -1.59 6.79 6.59
C LEU A 57 -2.13 5.43 6.15
N ALA A 58 -2.99 5.38 5.12
CA ALA A 58 -3.49 4.13 4.57
C ALA A 58 -2.36 3.20 4.10
N HIS A 59 -1.36 3.75 3.40
CA HIS A 59 -0.16 3.00 3.00
C HIS A 59 0.64 2.45 4.19
N ARG A 60 0.82 3.24 5.25
CA ARG A 60 1.53 2.77 6.46
C ARG A 60 0.81 1.61 7.13
N VAL A 61 -0.51 1.72 7.27
CA VAL A 61 -1.35 0.65 7.85
C VAL A 61 -1.25 -0.60 6.98
N MET A 62 -1.39 -0.47 5.67
CA MET A 62 -1.26 -1.61 4.74
C MET A 62 0.12 -2.27 4.85
N LYS A 63 1.21 -1.49 4.86
CA LYS A 63 2.57 -2.03 4.99
C LYS A 63 2.75 -2.81 6.31
N HIS A 64 2.21 -2.30 7.41
CA HIS A 64 2.26 -2.98 8.70
C HIS A 64 1.45 -4.28 8.70
N MET A 65 0.29 -4.29 8.04
CA MET A 65 -0.55 -5.47 7.91
C MET A 65 0.11 -6.54 7.05
N VAL A 66 0.70 -6.15 5.91
CA VAL A 66 1.40 -7.08 5.01
C VAL A 66 2.62 -7.69 5.72
N SER A 67 3.36 -6.93 6.53
CA SER A 67 4.55 -7.45 7.20
C SER A 67 4.23 -8.43 8.34
N LYS A 68 3.13 -8.25 9.06
CA LYS A 68 2.76 -9.10 10.21
C LYS A 68 1.75 -10.19 9.88
N HIS A 69 0.92 -9.96 8.87
CA HIS A 69 -0.27 -10.77 8.58
C HIS A 69 -0.43 -10.99 7.07
N ALA A 70 0.68 -11.33 6.38
CA ALA A 70 0.70 -11.58 4.94
C ALA A 70 -0.37 -12.58 4.46
N THR A 71 -0.74 -13.55 5.31
CA THR A 71 -1.75 -14.58 5.03
C THR A 71 -3.17 -14.04 4.81
N LEU A 72 -3.45 -12.81 5.25
CA LEU A 72 -4.74 -12.16 5.03
C LEU A 72 -4.89 -11.58 3.60
N PHE A 73 -3.80 -11.53 2.84
CA PHE A 73 -3.76 -10.87 1.55
C PHE A 73 -3.62 -11.88 0.40
N PRO A 74 -4.19 -11.57 -0.78
CA PRO A 74 -3.98 -12.36 -1.97
C PRO A 74 -2.48 -12.50 -2.25
N SER A 75 -2.03 -13.72 -2.48
CA SER A 75 -0.65 -14.01 -2.86
C SER A 75 -0.57 -14.39 -4.34
N LYS A 76 0.59 -14.16 -4.94
CA LYS A 76 0.97 -14.62 -6.28
C LYS A 76 2.24 -15.44 -6.19
N ASP A 77 2.35 -16.38 -7.10
CA ASP A 77 3.56 -17.18 -7.27
C ASP A 77 4.57 -16.37 -8.09
N VAL A 78 5.76 -16.16 -7.52
CA VAL A 78 6.86 -15.43 -8.16
C VAL A 78 7.98 -16.44 -8.43
N PRO A 79 8.40 -16.63 -9.69
CA PRO A 79 9.46 -17.57 -10.02
C PRO A 79 10.78 -17.10 -9.43
N TRP A 80 11.57 -18.04 -8.91
CA TRP A 80 12.99 -17.83 -8.64
C TRP A 80 13.81 -18.65 -9.63
N TYR A 81 14.96 -18.11 -10.01
CA TYR A 81 15.82 -18.67 -11.05
C TYR A 81 17.05 -19.33 -10.43
N LEU A 82 17.42 -20.50 -10.94
CA LEU A 82 18.67 -21.16 -10.56
C LEU A 82 19.86 -20.34 -11.07
N PRO A 83 20.95 -20.22 -10.29
CA PRO A 83 22.20 -19.64 -10.79
C PRO A 83 22.71 -20.52 -11.94
N ALA A 84 23.00 -19.92 -13.09
CA ALA A 84 23.60 -20.63 -14.21
C ALA A 84 25.12 -20.68 -14.02
N ASP A 85 25.80 -21.70 -14.58
CA ASP A 85 27.27 -21.84 -14.51
C ASP A 85 28.04 -20.64 -15.09
N GLU A 86 27.37 -19.73 -15.82
CA GLU A 86 27.91 -18.46 -16.32
C GLU A 86 28.00 -17.34 -15.25
N ASP A 87 27.36 -17.49 -14.09
CA ASP A 87 27.34 -16.47 -13.01
C ASP A 87 28.51 -16.60 -12.01
N HIS A 88 29.46 -17.51 -12.27
CA HIS A 88 30.69 -17.58 -11.50
C HIS A 88 31.70 -16.52 -12.00
N PRO A 89 32.16 -15.58 -11.16
CA PRO A 89 33.25 -14.70 -11.54
C PRO A 89 34.50 -15.54 -11.79
N LYS A 90 35.09 -15.40 -12.98
CA LYS A 90 36.42 -15.94 -13.30
C LYS A 90 37.51 -15.24 -12.50
#